data_AF-M7SYT4-F1
#
_entry.id   AF-M7SYT4-F1
#
_cell.length_a   1.000
_cell.length_b   1.000
_cell.length_c   1.000
_cell.angle_alpha   90.00
_cell.angle_beta   90.00
_cell.angle_gamma   90.00
#
_symmetry.space_group_name_H-M   'P 1'
#
loop_
_entity.id
_entity.type
_entity.pdbx_description
1 polymer ?
#
loop_
_entity_poly.entity_id
_entity_poly.type
_entity_poly.pdbx_seq_one_letter_code
_entity_poly.pdbx_strand_id
1 'polypeptide(L)'
;MRVVRPPAGSSEATTTYVGIRADLVIPGRGEPIKDGAVVVRSGRIAWVGGLDDDGLPPPEYGAITFAHHVPVLMPGLWDCHTHFSAIGRPWRADSDHTAMLPGADVLTGAVTVADLRRTLEAGFTSVRELSGNAGYLCPGIRDGYIIGPNVYSSLTALSITGGHGDIHDCPLDAVLNYQHAGGQSQLCDGVDECVKAVRSMVRRGAKCIKVCSSGGVLSLNDDPEDRQFSDTELKAIVEEASRSGRTVAAHAIGKAGILAALRAGVKSIEHGCYLDEEVADMMKEKGAILVATRHIQESLLADPHEFPPQIIEKIKKLVPLTRANYSLAIQLGVSIALGTDTFSSLPEHPISHGKNAMELHYAANAGMSPLQIIEACTATPPEVLGKHAPLAGQLKEGYDADMIAVTTSPLDDIDVLTNPENITHIWKGGKLLVYKSS
;
A
#
# COMPACT_ATOMS: atom_id res chain seq x y z
N MET A 1 23.55 -9.22 -11.71
CA MET A 1 22.12 -9.56 -11.90
C MET A 1 21.80 -9.50 -13.40
N ARG A 2 21.56 -10.62 -14.09
CA ARG A 2 21.32 -10.65 -15.54
C ARG A 2 19.82 -10.50 -15.80
N VAL A 3 19.38 -9.33 -16.26
CA VAL A 3 17.98 -9.09 -16.64
C VAL A 3 17.75 -9.71 -18.02
N VAL A 4 17.00 -10.81 -18.09
CA VAL A 4 16.61 -11.43 -19.37
C VAL A 4 15.38 -10.68 -19.90
N ARG A 5 15.54 -9.94 -21.00
CA ARG A 5 14.41 -9.37 -21.76
C ARG A 5 13.87 -10.43 -22.73
N PRO A 6 12.55 -10.67 -22.82
CA PRO A 6 11.99 -11.45 -23.92
C PRO A 6 11.91 -10.59 -25.20
N PRO A 7 12.00 -11.21 -26.39
CA PRO A 7 11.82 -10.52 -27.65
C PRO A 7 10.36 -10.09 -27.83
N ALA A 8 10.15 -8.90 -28.39
CA ALA A 8 8.84 -8.42 -28.80
C ALA A 8 8.41 -9.16 -30.08
N GLY A 9 7.44 -10.06 -29.96
CA GLY A 9 6.84 -10.77 -31.08
C GLY A 9 5.56 -11.46 -30.64
N SER A 10 4.45 -11.13 -31.29
CA SER A 10 3.16 -11.78 -31.13
C SER A 10 3.24 -13.24 -31.56
N SER A 11 3.39 -14.15 -30.60
CA SER A 11 3.06 -15.57 -30.79
C SER A 11 1.71 -15.84 -30.14
N GLU A 12 0.83 -16.59 -30.81
CA GLU A 12 -0.29 -17.27 -30.15
C GLU A 12 0.25 -17.89 -28.86
N ALA A 13 -0.24 -17.41 -27.72
CA ALA A 13 0.25 -17.85 -26.43
C ALA A 13 -0.17 -19.31 -26.23
N THR A 14 0.72 -20.25 -26.56
CA THR A 14 0.63 -21.62 -26.04
C THR A 14 0.38 -21.50 -24.54
N THR A 15 -0.73 -22.07 -24.08
CA THR A 15 -1.13 -22.01 -22.68
C THR A 15 -0.12 -22.81 -21.86
N THR A 16 0.93 -22.15 -21.38
CA THR A 16 1.99 -22.80 -20.62
C THR A 16 1.55 -22.89 -19.17
N TYR A 17 1.49 -24.12 -18.67
CA TYR A 17 1.36 -24.39 -17.25
C TYR A 17 2.75 -24.40 -16.61
N VAL A 18 2.88 -23.80 -15.43
CA VAL A 18 4.11 -23.85 -14.63
C VAL A 18 3.75 -24.28 -13.21
N GLY A 19 4.39 -25.33 -12.73
CA GLY A 19 4.28 -25.79 -11.34
C GLY A 19 5.40 -25.23 -10.47
N ILE A 20 5.07 -24.88 -9.23
CA ILE A 20 6.03 -24.51 -8.17
C ILE A 20 5.71 -25.39 -6.95
N ARG A 21 6.71 -26.12 -6.46
CA ARG A 21 6.60 -26.89 -5.21
C ARG A 21 7.12 -26.08 -4.04
N ALA A 22 6.55 -26.28 -2.86
CA ALA A 22 7.10 -25.74 -1.63
C ALA A 22 6.93 -26.67 -0.45
N ASP A 23 7.91 -26.65 0.47
CA ASP A 23 7.81 -27.39 1.73
C ASP A 23 6.64 -26.84 2.58
N LEU A 24 6.40 -25.53 2.46
CA LEU A 24 5.25 -24.84 3.06
C LEU A 24 4.63 -23.85 2.06
N VAL A 25 3.33 -24.00 1.80
CA VAL A 25 2.52 -23.02 1.07
C VAL A 25 1.62 -22.28 2.07
N ILE A 26 1.79 -20.97 2.20
CA ILE A 26 0.91 -20.12 3.01
C ILE A 26 -0.08 -19.44 2.06
N PRO A 27 -1.39 -19.71 2.13
CA PRO A 27 -2.33 -19.25 1.11
C PRO A 27 -2.69 -17.76 1.19
N GLY A 28 -2.23 -17.04 2.23
CA GLY A 28 -2.61 -15.67 2.54
C GLY A 28 -3.80 -15.59 3.50
N ARG A 29 -4.86 -16.35 3.25
CA ARG A 29 -6.01 -16.55 4.15
C ARG A 29 -6.33 -18.05 4.25
N GLY A 30 -6.46 -18.55 5.47
CA GLY A 30 -6.70 -19.98 5.75
C GLY A 30 -5.43 -20.74 6.16
N GLU A 31 -5.56 -22.06 6.31
CA GLU A 31 -4.51 -22.91 6.86
C GLU A 31 -3.32 -23.10 5.89
N PRO A 32 -2.07 -23.02 6.40
CA PRO A 32 -0.89 -23.39 5.61
C PRO A 32 -0.90 -24.86 5.19
N ILE A 33 -0.35 -25.14 4.01
CA ILE A 33 -0.28 -26.46 3.40
C ILE A 33 1.17 -26.92 3.42
N LYS A 34 1.45 -28.05 4.09
CA LYS A 34 2.77 -28.71 4.04
C LYS A 34 2.91 -29.53 2.76
N ASP A 35 4.13 -29.63 2.25
CA ASP A 35 4.46 -30.39 1.04
C ASP A 35 3.49 -30.05 -0.11
N GLY A 36 3.35 -28.75 -0.34
CA GLY A 36 2.34 -28.17 -1.22
C GLY A 36 2.88 -27.79 -2.59
N ALA A 37 1.95 -27.45 -3.47
CA ALA A 37 2.27 -26.94 -4.78
C ALA A 37 1.25 -25.91 -5.28
N VAL A 38 1.71 -25.04 -6.17
CA VAL A 38 0.88 -24.10 -6.94
C VAL A 38 1.11 -24.34 -8.42
N VAL A 39 0.02 -24.40 -9.18
CA VAL A 39 0.03 -24.47 -10.63
C VAL A 39 -0.48 -23.16 -11.19
N VAL A 40 0.30 -22.56 -12.09
CA VAL A 40 -0.03 -21.29 -12.75
C VAL A 40 -0.37 -21.54 -14.21
N ARG A 41 -1.44 -20.89 -14.70
CA ARG A 41 -1.86 -20.85 -16.09
C ARG A 41 -2.15 -19.42 -16.52
N SER A 42 -1.43 -18.94 -17.54
CA SER A 42 -1.68 -17.62 -18.16
C SER A 42 -1.72 -16.48 -17.13
N GLY A 43 -0.82 -16.51 -16.15
CA GLY A 43 -0.70 -15.51 -15.10
C GLY A 43 -1.75 -15.57 -13.99
N ARG A 44 -2.60 -16.61 -13.99
CA ARG A 44 -3.53 -16.93 -12.89
C ARG A 44 -3.16 -18.24 -12.24
N ILE A 45 -3.54 -18.39 -10.98
CA ILE A 45 -3.44 -19.65 -10.25
C ILE A 45 -4.54 -20.57 -10.78
N ALA A 46 -4.14 -21.72 -11.31
CA ALA A 46 -5.05 -22.77 -11.76
C ALA A 46 -5.34 -23.77 -10.63
N TRP A 47 -4.38 -24.02 -9.74
CA TRP A 47 -4.56 -24.91 -8.61
C TRP A 47 -3.55 -24.64 -7.50
N VAL A 48 -3.95 -24.96 -6.28
CA VAL A 48 -3.13 -24.93 -5.07
C VAL A 48 -3.59 -26.08 -4.16
N GLY A 49 -2.64 -26.82 -3.59
CA GLY A 49 -2.98 -27.94 -2.71
C GLY A 49 -1.77 -28.72 -2.23
N GLY A 50 -2.02 -29.69 -1.35
CA GLY A 50 -1.03 -30.66 -0.92
C GLY A 50 -0.74 -31.67 -2.03
N LEU A 51 0.48 -32.19 -2.04
CA LEU A 51 0.86 -33.33 -2.88
C LEU A 51 0.43 -34.64 -2.20
N ASP A 52 0.23 -35.70 -2.99
CA ASP A 52 -0.01 -37.04 -2.46
C ASP A 52 1.26 -37.70 -1.89
N ASP A 53 1.16 -38.93 -1.39
CA ASP A 53 2.28 -39.69 -0.80
C ASP A 53 3.45 -39.91 -1.79
N ASP A 54 3.19 -39.84 -3.10
CA ASP A 54 4.19 -39.94 -4.16
C ASP A 54 4.73 -38.55 -4.59
N GLY A 55 4.30 -37.48 -3.93
CA GLY A 55 4.69 -36.11 -4.20
C GLY A 55 4.12 -35.58 -5.52
N LEU A 56 2.93 -36.04 -5.92
CA LEU A 56 2.25 -35.66 -7.16
C LEU A 56 1.03 -34.77 -6.89
N PRO A 57 0.73 -33.80 -7.79
CA PRO A 57 -0.53 -33.06 -7.76
C PRO A 57 -1.68 -33.94 -8.30
N PRO A 58 -2.94 -33.47 -8.26
CA PRO A 58 -4.06 -34.17 -8.90
C PRO A 58 -3.75 -34.60 -10.34
N PRO A 59 -4.30 -35.73 -10.84
CA PRO A 59 -3.95 -36.30 -12.14
C PRO A 59 -4.06 -35.34 -13.33
N GLU A 60 -5.00 -34.39 -13.28
CA GLU A 60 -5.17 -33.32 -14.28
C GLU A 60 -3.95 -32.39 -14.41
N TYR A 61 -3.08 -32.35 -13.40
CA TYR A 61 -1.83 -31.59 -13.34
C TYR A 61 -0.58 -32.48 -13.32
N GLY A 62 -0.72 -33.81 -13.35
CA GLY A 62 0.39 -34.76 -13.23
C GLY A 62 1.43 -34.69 -14.35
N ALA A 63 1.08 -34.11 -15.50
CA ALA A 63 1.99 -33.91 -16.63
C ALA A 63 2.72 -32.55 -16.63
N ILE A 64 2.51 -31.70 -15.61
CA ILE A 64 3.08 -30.34 -15.56
C ILE A 64 4.53 -30.38 -15.08
N THR A 65 5.39 -29.60 -15.74
CA THR A 65 6.76 -29.35 -15.26
C THR A 65 6.74 -28.45 -14.03
N PHE A 66 7.27 -28.97 -12.92
CA PHE A 66 7.60 -28.19 -11.74
C PHE A 66 8.96 -27.51 -11.95
N ALA A 67 8.93 -26.22 -12.28
CA ALA A 67 10.14 -25.47 -12.64
C ALA A 67 11.00 -25.11 -11.42
N HIS A 68 10.37 -25.03 -10.24
CA HIS A 68 11.01 -24.62 -8.99
C HIS A 68 10.49 -25.44 -7.81
N HIS A 69 11.37 -25.64 -6.82
CA HIS A 69 11.07 -26.09 -5.47
C HIS A 69 11.68 -25.08 -4.51
N VAL A 70 10.87 -24.54 -3.60
CA VAL A 70 11.26 -23.50 -2.64
C VAL A 70 10.90 -23.89 -1.20
N PRO A 71 11.56 -23.35 -0.16
CA PRO A 71 11.19 -23.67 1.22
C PRO A 71 9.78 -23.20 1.57
N VAL A 72 9.48 -21.94 1.28
CA VAL A 72 8.18 -21.34 1.58
C VAL A 72 7.66 -20.59 0.37
N LEU A 73 6.38 -20.75 0.05
CA LEU A 73 5.68 -20.00 -0.99
C LEU A 73 4.45 -19.31 -0.38
N MET A 74 4.27 -18.02 -0.68
CA MET A 74 3.13 -17.23 -0.20
C MET A 74 2.71 -16.19 -1.25
N PRO A 75 1.53 -15.54 -1.15
CA PRO A 75 1.18 -14.43 -2.02
C PRO A 75 2.22 -13.31 -1.87
N GLY A 76 2.43 -12.58 -2.96
CA GLY A 76 3.25 -11.37 -2.88
C GLY A 76 2.63 -10.34 -1.95
N LEU A 77 3.48 -9.60 -1.24
CA LEU A 77 3.05 -8.65 -0.23
C LEU A 77 2.37 -7.44 -0.86
N TRP A 78 1.49 -6.82 -0.08
CA TRP A 78 0.83 -5.56 -0.35
C TRP A 78 1.23 -4.51 0.68
N ASP A 79 1.38 -3.28 0.20
CA ASP A 79 1.46 -2.09 1.04
C ASP A 79 0.28 -1.18 0.72
N CYS A 80 -0.63 -0.98 1.68
CA CYS A 80 -1.85 -0.20 1.48
C CYS A 80 -1.65 1.32 1.61
N HIS A 81 -0.46 1.81 1.95
CA HIS A 81 -0.25 3.23 2.13
C HIS A 81 1.18 3.60 1.76
N THR A 82 1.35 4.03 0.51
CA THR A 82 2.64 4.50 0.01
C THR A 82 2.50 5.83 -0.70
N HIS A 83 3.61 6.55 -0.78
CA HIS A 83 3.73 7.76 -1.58
C HIS A 83 4.98 7.69 -2.46
N PHE A 84 4.80 7.69 -3.79
CA PHE A 84 5.94 7.79 -4.70
C PHE A 84 6.14 9.26 -5.10
N SER A 85 6.71 10.00 -4.15
CA SER A 85 6.85 11.44 -4.24
C SER A 85 8.22 11.90 -4.75
N ALA A 86 9.18 10.96 -4.92
CA ALA A 86 10.57 11.20 -5.29
C ALA A 86 11.33 12.17 -4.36
N ILE A 87 11.02 12.15 -3.07
CA ILE A 87 11.65 13.04 -2.10
C ILE A 87 12.95 12.41 -1.61
N GLY A 88 14.06 13.11 -1.83
CA GLY A 88 15.36 12.75 -1.30
C GLY A 88 15.96 13.86 -0.47
N ARG A 89 15.68 13.89 0.85
CA ARG A 89 16.45 14.52 1.95
C ARG A 89 15.85 14.13 3.31
N PRO A 90 16.66 14.07 4.39
CA PRO A 90 16.20 13.73 5.75
C PRO A 90 15.27 14.85 6.24
N TRP A 91 14.02 14.51 6.61
CA TRP A 91 12.95 15.31 7.25
C TRP A 91 12.88 16.85 7.08
N ARG A 92 13.49 17.45 6.05
CA ARG A 92 13.56 18.89 5.93
C ARG A 92 12.22 19.47 5.47
N ALA A 93 11.78 20.48 6.21
CA ALA A 93 10.61 21.30 5.94
C ALA A 93 10.70 22.12 4.63
N ASP A 94 11.82 22.09 3.90
CA ASP A 94 12.01 22.79 2.61
C ASP A 94 11.62 21.95 1.38
N SER A 95 11.09 20.75 1.59
CA SER A 95 10.92 19.70 0.58
C SER A 95 9.81 19.97 -0.45
N ASP A 96 8.71 20.62 -0.04
CA ASP A 96 7.55 20.83 -0.92
C ASP A 96 7.83 21.73 -2.12
N HIS A 97 8.79 22.66 -2.00
CA HIS A 97 9.11 23.58 -3.09
C HIS A 97 9.85 22.89 -4.24
N THR A 98 10.60 21.82 -3.96
CA THR A 98 11.40 21.14 -4.99
C THR A 98 10.52 20.51 -6.07
N ALA A 99 9.32 20.05 -5.67
CA ALA A 99 8.32 19.53 -6.59
C ALA A 99 7.71 20.60 -7.51
N MET A 100 7.88 21.89 -7.19
CA MET A 100 7.42 23.03 -7.99
C MET A 100 8.49 23.58 -8.95
N LEU A 101 9.72 23.04 -8.93
CA LEU A 101 10.79 23.50 -9.81
C LEU A 101 10.56 23.03 -11.26
N PRO A 102 11.02 23.80 -12.27
CA PRO A 102 10.97 23.35 -13.66
C PRO A 102 11.66 22.00 -13.85
N GLY A 103 10.97 21.04 -14.49
CA GLY A 103 11.48 19.68 -14.74
C GLY A 103 11.42 18.73 -13.54
N ALA A 104 10.82 19.15 -12.42
CA ALA A 104 10.62 18.29 -11.25
C ALA A 104 9.80 17.04 -11.59
N ASP A 105 8.78 17.15 -12.45
CA ASP A 105 7.98 16.04 -12.95
C ASP A 105 8.81 14.93 -13.63
N VAL A 106 9.74 15.33 -14.50
CA VAL A 106 10.66 14.41 -15.19
C VAL A 106 11.60 13.72 -14.21
N LEU A 107 12.21 14.50 -13.31
CA LEU A 107 13.10 13.97 -12.27
C LEU A 107 12.35 12.99 -11.35
N THR A 108 11.17 13.38 -10.89
CA THR A 108 10.33 12.60 -10.00
C THR A 108 9.90 11.28 -10.64
N GLY A 109 9.52 11.30 -11.93
CA GLY A 109 9.25 10.08 -12.69
C GLY A 109 10.49 9.16 -12.77
N ALA A 110 11.67 9.71 -13.04
CA ALA A 110 12.91 8.93 -13.12
C ALA A 110 13.31 8.28 -11.79
N VAL A 111 13.19 9.00 -10.68
CA VAL A 111 13.47 8.49 -9.32
C VAL A 111 12.45 7.42 -8.92
N THR A 112 11.17 7.65 -9.22
CA THR A 112 10.08 6.72 -8.88
C THR A 112 10.28 5.34 -9.52
N VAL A 113 10.90 5.25 -10.70
CA VAL A 113 11.24 3.96 -11.33
C VAL A 113 12.16 3.12 -10.45
N ALA A 114 13.14 3.74 -9.78
CA ALA A 114 14.01 3.04 -8.84
C ALA A 114 13.28 2.63 -7.56
N ASP A 115 12.37 3.46 -7.06
CA ASP A 115 11.55 3.19 -5.88
C ASP A 115 10.59 2.00 -6.10
N LEU A 116 9.93 1.98 -7.26
CA LEU A 116 9.08 0.86 -7.69
C LEU A 116 9.85 -0.45 -7.75
N ARG A 117 11.08 -0.41 -8.29
CA ARG A 117 11.95 -1.58 -8.34
C ARG A 117 12.34 -2.07 -6.95
N ARG A 118 12.79 -1.18 -6.06
CA ARG A 118 13.17 -1.52 -4.68
C ARG A 118 12.01 -2.11 -3.91
N THR A 119 10.82 -1.55 -4.06
CA THR A 119 9.60 -2.05 -3.43
C THR A 119 9.28 -3.47 -3.90
N LEU A 120 9.35 -3.72 -5.22
CA LEU A 120 9.16 -5.08 -5.76
C LEU A 120 10.22 -6.04 -5.23
N GLU A 121 11.50 -5.67 -5.24
CA GLU A 121 12.61 -6.50 -4.78
C GLU A 121 12.55 -6.82 -3.27
N ALA A 122 11.79 -6.05 -2.49
CA ALA A 122 11.45 -6.34 -1.09
C ALA A 122 10.24 -7.29 -0.93
N GLY A 123 9.71 -7.85 -2.02
CA GLY A 123 8.60 -8.82 -2.00
C GLY A 123 7.21 -8.22 -2.14
N PHE A 124 7.09 -6.90 -2.29
CA PHE A 124 5.81 -6.21 -2.49
C PHE A 124 5.41 -6.25 -3.96
N THR A 125 4.47 -7.12 -4.29
CA THR A 125 3.98 -7.28 -5.68
C THR A 125 2.86 -6.29 -6.01
N SER A 126 2.25 -5.67 -5.01
CA SER A 126 1.19 -4.67 -5.17
C SER A 126 1.31 -3.56 -4.13
N VAL A 127 0.92 -2.35 -4.52
CA VAL A 127 0.89 -1.18 -3.62
C VAL A 127 -0.35 -0.35 -3.88
N ARG A 128 -0.89 0.27 -2.83
CA ARG A 128 -1.86 1.36 -2.93
C ARG A 128 -1.14 2.67 -2.68
N GLU A 129 -1.06 3.48 -3.73
CA GLU A 129 -0.46 4.81 -3.65
C GLU A 129 -1.54 5.82 -3.25
N LEU A 130 -1.38 6.43 -2.07
CA LEU A 130 -2.35 7.39 -1.53
C LEU A 130 -2.00 8.85 -1.79
N SER A 131 -0.90 9.08 -2.52
CA SER A 131 -0.61 10.30 -3.28
C SER A 131 0.79 10.12 -3.88
N GLY A 132 1.01 10.48 -5.14
CA GLY A 132 2.31 10.33 -5.78
C GLY A 132 2.25 10.16 -7.29
N ASN A 133 3.34 9.64 -7.86
CA ASN A 133 3.55 9.56 -9.30
C ASN A 133 3.53 8.15 -9.89
N ALA A 134 3.54 7.11 -9.06
CA ALA A 134 3.59 5.73 -9.54
C ALA A 134 2.35 5.39 -10.40
N GLY A 135 1.19 5.97 -10.10
CA GLY A 135 -0.02 5.80 -10.89
C GLY A 135 0.13 6.23 -12.36
N TYR A 136 0.96 7.22 -12.68
CA TYR A 136 1.24 7.63 -14.07
C TYR A 136 2.19 6.67 -14.80
N LEU A 137 2.97 5.90 -14.05
CA LEU A 137 3.91 4.92 -14.60
C LEU A 137 3.27 3.55 -14.84
N CYS A 138 2.01 3.35 -14.43
CA CYS A 138 1.25 2.12 -14.65
C CYS A 138 1.29 1.59 -16.10
N PRO A 139 1.13 2.40 -17.16
CA PRO A 139 1.29 1.92 -18.54
C PRO A 139 2.69 1.33 -18.77
N GLY A 140 3.74 1.99 -18.28
CA GLY A 140 5.12 1.51 -18.39
C GLY A 140 5.36 0.20 -17.64
N ILE A 141 4.72 0.00 -16.48
CA ILE A 141 4.77 -1.25 -15.72
C ILE A 141 4.03 -2.37 -16.48
N ARG A 142 2.81 -2.10 -16.95
CA ARG A 142 1.97 -3.07 -17.67
C ARG A 142 2.65 -3.53 -18.97
N ASP A 143 3.24 -2.60 -19.70
CA ASP A 143 3.85 -2.86 -21.01
C ASP A 143 5.30 -3.39 -20.86
N GLY A 144 5.81 -3.52 -19.63
CA GLY A 144 7.09 -4.14 -19.30
C GLY A 144 8.32 -3.25 -19.48
N TYR A 145 8.14 -1.95 -19.71
CA TYR A 145 9.21 -0.96 -19.75
C TYR A 145 9.80 -0.67 -18.35
N ILE A 146 8.96 -0.76 -17.31
CA ILE A 146 9.31 -0.51 -15.91
C ILE A 146 9.07 -1.79 -15.11
N ILE A 147 10.03 -2.15 -14.25
CA ILE A 147 9.87 -3.25 -13.29
C ILE A 147 9.38 -2.64 -11.98
N GLY A 148 8.25 -3.13 -11.47
CA GLY A 148 7.65 -2.66 -10.23
C GLY A 148 6.39 -3.44 -9.84
N PRO A 149 5.81 -3.15 -8.67
CA PRO A 149 4.54 -3.73 -8.23
C PRO A 149 3.37 -3.36 -9.15
N ASN A 150 2.21 -3.97 -8.95
CA ASN A 150 0.95 -3.41 -9.42
C ASN A 150 0.61 -2.18 -8.57
N VAL A 151 0.21 -1.09 -9.20
CA VAL A 151 -0.02 0.19 -8.51
C VAL A 151 -1.49 0.55 -8.59
N TYR A 152 -2.12 0.68 -7.43
CA TYR A 152 -3.49 1.15 -7.25
C TYR A 152 -3.48 2.56 -6.67
N SER A 153 -3.42 3.55 -7.54
CA SER A 153 -3.15 4.93 -7.12
C SER A 153 -4.42 5.78 -6.97
N SER A 154 -4.42 6.66 -5.97
CA SER A 154 -5.31 7.82 -5.86
C SER A 154 -4.81 9.03 -6.64
N LEU A 155 -3.54 8.98 -7.07
CA LEU A 155 -2.74 10.03 -7.72
C LEU A 155 -2.49 11.22 -6.79
N THR A 156 -3.55 11.89 -6.36
CA THR A 156 -3.46 13.05 -5.48
C THR A 156 -4.33 12.84 -4.25
N ALA A 157 -3.92 13.42 -3.12
CA ALA A 157 -4.78 13.55 -1.95
C ALA A 157 -5.67 14.79 -2.09
N LEU A 158 -6.93 14.70 -1.67
CA LEU A 158 -7.83 15.85 -1.59
C LEU A 158 -7.74 16.48 -0.20
N SER A 159 -7.58 17.80 -0.13
CA SER A 159 -7.50 18.56 1.13
C SER A 159 -8.33 19.85 1.02
N ILE A 160 -8.70 20.42 2.16
CA ILE A 160 -9.22 21.79 2.22
C ILE A 160 -8.06 22.79 2.18
N THR A 161 -8.34 24.05 1.84
CA THR A 161 -7.39 25.15 2.04
C THR A 161 -7.02 25.28 3.53
N GLY A 162 -5.72 25.39 3.82
CA GLY A 162 -5.18 25.36 5.18
C GLY A 162 -5.22 23.97 5.84
N GLY A 163 -5.50 22.93 5.06
CA GLY A 163 -5.58 21.55 5.53
C GLY A 163 -4.25 20.80 5.47
N HIS A 164 -4.28 19.49 5.75
CA HIS A 164 -3.05 18.68 5.83
C HIS A 164 -2.31 18.58 4.50
N GLY A 165 -3.05 18.54 3.38
CA GLY A 165 -2.47 18.50 2.05
C GLY A 165 -2.10 19.88 1.49
N ASP A 166 -2.15 20.95 2.29
CA ASP A 166 -1.75 22.30 1.87
C ASP A 166 -0.29 22.60 2.24
N ILE A 167 0.35 23.46 1.45
CA ILE A 167 1.76 23.84 1.60
C ILE A 167 1.79 25.24 2.21
N HIS A 168 1.65 25.28 3.54
CA HIS A 168 1.35 26.48 4.32
C HIS A 168 2.38 27.62 4.26
N ASP A 169 3.62 27.32 3.88
CA ASP A 169 4.72 28.28 3.74
C ASP A 169 4.89 28.78 2.30
N CYS A 170 4.03 28.36 1.37
CA CYS A 170 3.95 28.89 0.01
C CYS A 170 2.81 29.91 -0.16
N PRO A 171 2.95 30.89 -1.07
CA PRO A 171 1.81 31.66 -1.55
C PRO A 171 0.74 30.74 -2.14
N LEU A 172 -0.53 30.94 -1.77
CA LEU A 172 -1.65 30.10 -2.22
C LEU A 172 -1.70 29.94 -3.75
N ASP A 173 -1.49 31.01 -4.51
CA ASP A 173 -1.47 30.95 -5.98
C ASP A 173 -0.38 29.99 -6.52
N ALA A 174 0.77 29.89 -5.85
CA ALA A 174 1.82 28.96 -6.23
C ALA A 174 1.38 27.51 -5.97
N VAL A 175 0.73 27.25 -4.82
CA VAL A 175 0.15 25.96 -4.49
C VAL A 175 -0.89 25.56 -5.54
N LEU A 176 -1.90 26.41 -5.78
CA LEU A 176 -2.96 26.13 -6.76
C LEU A 176 -2.39 25.85 -8.16
N ASN A 177 -1.40 26.61 -8.60
CA ASN A 177 -0.73 26.37 -9.89
C ASN A 177 -0.03 25.01 -9.94
N TYR A 178 0.71 24.63 -8.89
CA TYR A 178 1.36 23.32 -8.78
C TYR A 178 0.34 22.17 -8.82
N GLN A 179 -0.77 22.32 -8.11
CA GLN A 179 -1.82 21.31 -8.07
C GLN A 179 -2.53 21.15 -9.43
N HIS A 180 -2.80 22.26 -10.13
CA HIS A 180 -3.31 22.24 -11.49
C HIS A 180 -2.35 21.58 -12.49
N ALA A 181 -1.04 21.66 -12.23
CA ALA A 181 0.01 20.97 -12.99
C ALA A 181 0.18 19.49 -12.61
N GLY A 182 -0.68 18.95 -11.75
CA GLY A 182 -0.69 17.54 -11.40
C GLY A 182 -0.01 17.19 -10.07
N GLY A 183 0.13 18.17 -9.17
CA GLY A 183 0.70 17.99 -7.84
C GLY A 183 0.09 16.87 -6.99
N GLN A 184 0.80 16.54 -5.91
CA GLN A 184 0.52 15.43 -5.00
C GLN A 184 -0.64 15.68 -4.02
N SER A 185 -1.12 16.91 -3.96
CA SER A 185 -2.36 17.26 -3.29
C SER A 185 -3.22 18.11 -4.22
N GLN A 186 -4.52 18.16 -3.99
CA GLN A 186 -5.44 19.08 -4.64
C GLN A 186 -6.34 19.70 -3.58
N LEU A 187 -6.29 21.03 -3.46
CA LEU A 187 -7.22 21.79 -2.62
C LEU A 187 -8.61 21.80 -3.27
N CYS A 188 -9.65 21.63 -2.47
CA CYS A 188 -11.02 21.82 -2.89
C CYS A 188 -11.89 22.26 -1.70
N ASP A 189 -12.58 23.38 -1.87
CA ASP A 189 -13.43 23.98 -0.84
C ASP A 189 -14.87 24.11 -1.35
N GLY A 190 -15.80 23.55 -0.60
CA GLY A 190 -17.19 23.42 -0.98
C GLY A 190 -17.49 22.16 -1.80
N VAL A 191 -18.78 21.79 -1.77
CA VAL A 191 -19.29 20.55 -2.39
C VAL A 191 -18.98 20.47 -3.89
N ASP A 192 -19.16 21.57 -4.63
CA ASP A 192 -18.98 21.59 -6.08
C ASP A 192 -17.52 21.35 -6.48
N GLU A 193 -16.57 21.96 -5.75
CA GLU A 193 -15.15 21.75 -5.98
C GLU A 193 -14.72 20.33 -5.61
N CYS A 194 -15.22 19.81 -4.49
CA CYS A 194 -14.97 18.44 -4.06
C CYS A 194 -15.42 17.41 -5.12
N VAL A 195 -16.63 17.59 -5.68
CA VAL A 195 -17.15 16.74 -6.76
C VAL A 195 -16.27 16.86 -8.01
N LYS A 196 -15.87 18.08 -8.38
CA LYS A 196 -14.96 18.31 -9.52
C LYS A 196 -13.59 17.66 -9.30
N ALA A 197 -13.06 17.71 -8.09
CA ALA A 197 -11.78 17.12 -7.72
C ALA A 197 -11.80 15.59 -7.86
N VAL A 198 -12.84 14.94 -7.32
CA VAL A 198 -13.04 13.48 -7.51
C VAL A 198 -13.12 13.12 -8.99
N ARG A 199 -13.93 13.85 -9.78
CA ARG A 199 -14.04 13.63 -11.22
C ARG A 199 -12.72 13.80 -11.95
N SER A 200 -11.90 14.76 -11.54
CA SER A 200 -10.54 14.96 -12.08
C SER A 200 -9.66 13.74 -11.83
N MET A 201 -9.70 13.16 -10.63
CA MET A 201 -8.95 11.93 -10.33
C MET A 201 -9.45 10.72 -11.12
N VAL A 202 -10.77 10.58 -11.24
CA VAL A 202 -11.38 9.53 -12.07
C VAL A 202 -10.95 9.69 -13.54
N ARG A 203 -10.95 10.91 -14.08
CA ARG A 203 -10.47 11.21 -15.44
C ARG A 203 -9.01 10.82 -15.63
N ARG A 204 -8.16 11.04 -14.63
CA ARG A 204 -6.72 10.70 -14.66
C ARG A 204 -6.45 9.20 -14.45
N GLY A 205 -7.48 8.40 -14.14
CA GLY A 205 -7.38 6.95 -14.01
C GLY A 205 -7.21 6.43 -12.59
N ALA A 206 -7.46 7.26 -11.56
CA ALA A 206 -7.35 6.84 -10.17
C ALA A 206 -8.22 5.61 -9.86
N LYS A 207 -7.65 4.70 -9.06
CA LYS A 207 -8.24 3.43 -8.61
C LYS A 207 -8.94 3.54 -7.26
N CYS A 208 -8.58 4.53 -6.46
CA CYS A 208 -9.27 4.95 -5.24
C CYS A 208 -9.21 6.48 -5.14
N ILE A 209 -9.85 7.06 -4.13
CA ILE A 209 -9.75 8.49 -3.80
C ILE A 209 -9.15 8.62 -2.39
N LYS A 210 -8.22 9.56 -2.19
CA LYS A 210 -7.66 9.90 -0.88
C LYS A 210 -8.20 11.26 -0.43
N VAL A 211 -8.58 11.39 0.84
CA VAL A 211 -8.92 12.66 1.49
C VAL A 211 -8.13 12.88 2.77
N CYS A 212 -7.93 14.14 3.15
CA CYS A 212 -7.49 14.55 4.49
C CYS A 212 -8.69 14.97 5.33
N SER A 213 -9.15 14.10 6.23
CA SER A 213 -10.34 14.33 7.08
C SER A 213 -10.00 14.86 8.48
N SER A 214 -8.72 14.97 8.80
CA SER A 214 -8.20 15.67 9.97
C SER A 214 -6.90 16.36 9.60
N GLY A 215 -6.39 17.20 10.51
CA GLY A 215 -5.02 17.70 10.37
C GLY A 215 -3.96 16.62 10.45
N GLY A 216 -2.75 16.99 10.07
CA GLY A 216 -1.59 16.11 10.08
C GLY A 216 -0.54 16.46 11.11
N VAL A 217 0.39 15.52 11.28
CA VAL A 217 1.55 15.68 12.16
C VAL A 217 2.56 16.66 11.55
N LEU A 218 2.77 16.57 10.23
CA LEU A 218 3.85 17.26 9.51
C LEU A 218 3.45 18.62 8.91
N SER A 219 2.15 18.94 8.85
CA SER A 219 1.66 20.22 8.37
C SER A 219 1.74 21.30 9.46
N LEU A 220 2.02 22.54 9.06
CA LEU A 220 2.37 23.61 10.01
C LEU A 220 1.18 24.21 10.77
N ASN A 221 0.08 24.53 10.08
CA ASN A 221 -0.97 25.41 10.57
C ASN A 221 -2.25 24.68 11.01
N ASP A 222 -2.36 23.38 10.78
CA ASP A 222 -3.50 22.56 11.22
C ASP A 222 -3.17 21.79 12.51
N ASP A 223 -4.15 21.13 13.12
CA ASP A 223 -3.95 20.25 14.28
C ASP A 223 -4.43 18.82 13.97
N PRO A 224 -3.68 17.76 14.32
CA PRO A 224 -4.12 16.39 14.11
C PRO A 224 -5.46 16.02 14.77
N GLU A 225 -5.86 16.71 15.84
CA GLU A 225 -7.16 16.51 16.50
C GLU A 225 -8.32 17.21 15.78
N ASP A 226 -8.03 18.23 14.99
CA ASP A 226 -9.03 19.02 14.28
C ASP A 226 -9.56 18.29 13.05
N ARG A 227 -10.88 18.28 12.91
CA ARG A 227 -11.57 17.75 11.71
C ARG A 227 -11.30 18.67 10.52
N GLN A 228 -11.02 18.05 9.36
CA GLN A 228 -10.98 18.69 8.05
C GLN A 228 -12.11 18.17 7.16
N PHE A 229 -12.55 19.02 6.22
CA PHE A 229 -13.82 18.94 5.50
C PHE A 229 -15.07 18.98 6.39
N SER A 230 -16.15 19.53 5.84
CA SER A 230 -17.50 19.42 6.38
C SER A 230 -18.12 18.04 6.10
N ASP A 231 -19.16 17.69 6.85
CA ASP A 231 -19.91 16.45 6.61
C ASP A 231 -20.51 16.41 5.20
N THR A 232 -20.93 17.57 4.66
CA THR A 232 -21.47 17.69 3.30
C THR A 232 -20.43 17.46 2.22
N GLU A 233 -19.21 17.95 2.40
CA GLU A 233 -18.11 17.73 1.45
C GLU A 233 -17.65 16.28 1.47
N LEU A 234 -17.40 15.69 2.65
CA LEU A 234 -17.02 14.28 2.76
C LEU A 234 -18.07 13.36 2.13
N LYS A 235 -19.35 13.61 2.41
CA LYS A 235 -20.45 12.87 1.79
C LYS A 235 -20.45 13.00 0.27
N ALA A 236 -20.29 14.22 -0.26
CA ALA A 236 -20.25 14.43 -1.71
C ALA A 236 -19.05 13.73 -2.37
N ILE A 237 -17.89 13.73 -1.72
CA ILE A 237 -16.69 13.01 -2.19
C ILE A 237 -16.96 11.51 -2.26
N VAL A 238 -17.49 10.92 -1.17
CA VAL A 238 -17.78 9.48 -1.10
C VAL A 238 -18.84 9.07 -2.12
N GLU A 239 -19.92 9.86 -2.26
CA GLU A 239 -20.98 9.60 -3.23
C GLU A 239 -20.45 9.67 -4.68
N GLU A 240 -19.64 10.68 -5.01
CA GLU A 240 -19.06 10.82 -6.34
C GLU A 240 -18.05 9.71 -6.65
N ALA A 241 -17.20 9.32 -5.69
CA ALA A 241 -16.29 8.19 -5.86
C ALA A 241 -17.06 6.88 -6.11
N SER A 242 -18.11 6.65 -5.32
CA SER A 242 -18.96 5.46 -5.38
C SER A 242 -19.74 5.34 -6.69
N ARG A 243 -20.14 6.45 -7.32
CA ARG A 243 -20.78 6.46 -8.65
C ARG A 243 -19.92 5.79 -9.72
N SER A 244 -18.59 5.78 -9.54
CA SER A 244 -17.64 5.11 -10.43
C SER A 244 -17.01 3.86 -9.80
N GLY A 245 -17.58 3.38 -8.70
CA GLY A 245 -17.17 2.16 -8.00
C GLY A 245 -15.89 2.26 -7.18
N ARG A 246 -15.29 3.46 -7.04
CA ARG A 246 -14.10 3.66 -6.19
C ARG A 246 -14.50 3.81 -4.73
N THR A 247 -13.62 3.34 -3.86
CA THR A 247 -13.64 3.63 -2.44
C THR A 247 -12.86 4.91 -2.14
N VAL A 248 -13.12 5.46 -0.95
CA VAL A 248 -12.36 6.58 -0.38
C VAL A 248 -11.52 6.06 0.78
N ALA A 249 -10.26 6.47 0.82
CA ALA A 249 -9.35 6.36 1.95
C ALA A 249 -9.20 7.73 2.62
N ALA A 250 -9.24 7.78 3.95
CA ALA A 250 -9.12 9.03 4.70
C ALA A 250 -7.88 9.02 5.59
N HIS A 251 -6.99 9.99 5.39
CA HIS A 251 -6.10 10.43 6.46
C HIS A 251 -6.97 10.93 7.62
N ALA A 252 -6.92 10.23 8.74
CA ALA A 252 -7.76 10.50 9.89
C ALA A 252 -6.99 10.16 11.19
N ILE A 253 -6.42 11.18 11.81
CA ILE A 253 -5.70 11.08 13.07
C ILE A 253 -6.69 11.27 14.23
N GLY A 254 -7.24 12.48 14.37
CA GLY A 254 -8.16 12.84 15.44
C GLY A 254 -9.52 12.16 15.34
N LYS A 255 -10.11 11.82 16.50
CA LYS A 255 -11.40 11.12 16.60
C LYS A 255 -12.52 11.83 15.84
N ALA A 256 -12.56 13.17 15.87
CA ALA A 256 -13.57 13.95 15.15
C ALA A 256 -13.51 13.72 13.63
N GLY A 257 -12.31 13.68 13.06
CA GLY A 257 -12.08 13.38 11.64
C GLY A 257 -12.41 11.93 11.30
N ILE A 258 -11.97 10.97 12.13
CA ILE A 258 -12.27 9.53 11.94
C ILE A 258 -13.78 9.29 11.88
N LEU A 259 -14.53 9.77 12.88
CA LEU A 259 -15.97 9.56 12.93
C LEU A 259 -16.70 10.28 11.77
N ALA A 260 -16.22 11.46 11.35
CA ALA A 260 -16.80 12.17 10.20
C ALA A 260 -16.60 11.39 8.89
N ALA A 261 -15.39 10.87 8.65
CA ALA A 261 -15.07 10.02 7.51
C ALA A 261 -15.96 8.75 7.49
N LEU A 262 -16.08 8.07 8.63
CA LEU A 262 -16.92 6.87 8.76
C LEU A 262 -18.41 7.15 8.51
N ARG A 263 -18.95 8.26 9.05
CA ARG A 263 -20.34 8.69 8.78
C ARG A 263 -20.58 8.97 7.30
N ALA A 264 -19.60 9.55 6.61
CA ALA A 264 -19.68 9.81 5.17
C ALA A 264 -19.61 8.54 4.31
N GLY A 265 -19.13 7.41 4.88
CA GLY A 265 -19.04 6.12 4.19
C GLY A 265 -17.65 5.78 3.65
N VAL A 266 -16.60 6.45 4.14
CA VAL A 266 -15.20 6.07 3.89
C VAL A 266 -14.96 4.62 4.29
N LYS A 267 -14.16 3.89 3.49
CA LYS A 267 -13.93 2.45 3.66
C LYS A 267 -12.52 2.09 4.12
N SER A 268 -11.62 3.05 4.14
CA SER A 268 -10.25 2.87 4.61
C SER A 268 -9.87 4.06 5.48
N ILE A 269 -9.56 3.79 6.75
CA ILE A 269 -9.10 4.79 7.71
C ILE A 269 -7.59 4.62 7.85
N GLU A 270 -6.87 5.66 7.48
CA GLU A 270 -5.42 5.70 7.57
C GLU A 270 -4.99 6.32 8.89
N HIS A 271 -3.92 5.78 9.48
CA HIS A 271 -3.37 6.12 10.79
C HIS A 271 -4.29 5.71 11.95
N GLY A 272 -5.52 6.24 12.01
CA GLY A 272 -6.50 5.89 13.04
C GLY A 272 -6.03 6.15 14.46
N CYS A 273 -5.19 7.18 14.65
CA CYS A 273 -4.40 7.38 15.85
C CYS A 273 -5.21 7.52 17.14
N TYR A 274 -6.38 8.16 17.09
CA TYR A 274 -7.30 8.31 18.23
C TYR A 274 -8.42 7.27 18.23
N LEU A 275 -8.13 6.04 17.76
CA LEU A 275 -9.06 4.93 17.87
C LEU A 275 -9.34 4.59 19.34
N ASP A 276 -10.63 4.46 19.64
CA ASP A 276 -11.18 3.94 20.88
C ASP A 276 -12.35 2.97 20.57
N GLU A 277 -13.07 2.52 21.59
CA GLU A 277 -14.19 1.58 21.43
C GLU A 277 -15.29 2.10 20.49
N GLU A 278 -15.64 3.39 20.58
CA GLU A 278 -16.67 3.99 19.72
C GLU A 278 -16.21 3.99 18.25
N VAL A 279 -14.96 4.38 17.99
CA VAL A 279 -14.38 4.34 16.65
C VAL A 279 -14.35 2.90 16.13
N ALA A 280 -13.87 1.95 16.94
CA ALA A 280 -13.78 0.54 16.54
C ALA A 280 -15.16 -0.05 16.20
N ASP A 281 -16.18 0.24 17.00
CA ASP A 281 -17.55 -0.20 16.75
C ASP A 281 -18.10 0.40 15.46
N MET A 282 -17.87 1.70 15.22
CA MET A 282 -18.29 2.33 13.96
C MET A 282 -17.53 1.77 12.76
N MET A 283 -16.23 1.47 12.87
CA MET A 283 -15.46 0.84 11.80
C MET A 283 -16.04 -0.53 11.44
N LYS A 284 -16.35 -1.36 12.43
CA LYS A 284 -17.01 -2.66 12.22
C LYS A 284 -18.40 -2.49 11.58
N GLU A 285 -19.22 -1.58 12.10
CA GLU A 285 -20.56 -1.30 11.56
C GLU A 285 -20.50 -0.86 10.09
N LYS A 286 -19.53 -0.01 9.74
CA LYS A 286 -19.36 0.51 8.37
C LYS A 286 -18.56 -0.42 7.47
N GLY A 287 -17.97 -1.51 8.00
CA GLY A 287 -17.04 -2.35 7.26
C GLY A 287 -15.85 -1.56 6.73
N ALA A 288 -15.32 -0.65 7.54
CA ALA A 288 -14.13 0.12 7.22
C ALA A 288 -12.88 -0.62 7.71
N ILE A 289 -11.81 -0.56 6.91
CA ILE A 289 -10.54 -1.18 7.21
C ILE A 289 -9.60 -0.14 7.83
N LEU A 290 -8.90 -0.52 8.90
CA LEU A 290 -7.83 0.27 9.47
C LEU A 290 -6.52 -0.03 8.74
N VAL A 291 -5.81 1.02 8.34
CA VAL A 291 -4.42 0.95 7.88
C VAL A 291 -3.59 1.81 8.82
N ALA A 292 -2.98 1.17 9.81
CA ALA A 292 -2.43 1.84 10.98
C ALA A 292 -1.18 2.69 10.68
N THR A 293 -0.39 2.34 9.66
CA THR A 293 0.85 3.06 9.29
C THR A 293 1.75 3.28 10.49
N ARG A 294 2.05 2.20 11.22
CA ARG A 294 2.83 2.29 12.43
C ARG A 294 4.29 2.66 12.13
N HIS A 295 4.80 2.26 10.97
CA HIS A 295 6.18 2.52 10.52
C HIS A 295 6.54 4.00 10.48
N ILE A 296 5.70 4.85 9.87
CA ILE A 296 5.93 6.30 9.84
C ILE A 296 5.92 6.90 11.26
N GLN A 297 5.01 6.44 12.12
CA GLN A 297 4.88 6.97 13.48
C GLN A 297 6.12 6.66 14.33
N GLU A 298 6.62 5.43 14.24
CA GLU A 298 7.85 5.00 14.91
C GLU A 298 9.08 5.75 14.38
N SER A 299 9.15 5.93 13.06
CA SER A 299 10.24 6.67 12.41
C SER A 299 10.28 8.14 12.84
N LEU A 300 9.12 8.79 12.96
CA LEU A 300 8.99 10.16 13.45
C LEU A 300 9.44 10.33 14.90
N LEU A 301 9.15 9.35 15.75
CA LEU A 301 9.53 9.39 17.16
C LEU A 301 11.04 9.13 17.37
N ALA A 302 11.65 8.33 16.49
CA ALA A 302 13.05 7.96 16.61
C ALA A 302 14.01 9.13 16.31
N ASP A 303 13.64 10.04 15.41
CA ASP A 303 14.46 11.20 15.06
C ASP A 303 13.62 12.48 14.87
N PRO A 304 13.11 13.08 15.96
CA PRO A 304 12.27 14.26 15.88
C PRO A 304 13.08 15.57 15.69
N HIS A 305 14.41 15.53 15.76
CA HIS A 305 15.23 16.74 15.93
C HIS A 305 15.34 17.60 14.67
N GLU A 306 14.90 17.08 13.53
CA GLU A 306 14.96 17.77 12.24
C GLU A 306 13.74 18.65 11.93
N PHE A 307 12.73 18.65 12.81
CA PHE A 307 11.47 19.37 12.60
C PHE A 307 11.36 20.72 13.32
N PRO A 308 10.55 21.66 12.81
CA PRO A 308 10.07 22.81 13.55
C PRO A 308 9.50 22.44 14.93
N PRO A 309 9.66 23.29 15.97
CA PRO A 309 9.20 22.99 17.33
C PRO A 309 7.72 22.57 17.43
N GLN A 310 6.85 23.19 16.63
CA GLN A 310 5.42 22.89 16.59
C GLN A 310 5.14 21.45 16.15
N ILE A 311 5.91 20.93 15.18
CA ILE A 311 5.78 19.54 14.70
C ILE A 311 6.33 18.57 15.76
N ILE A 312 7.44 18.92 16.43
CA ILE A 312 7.99 18.11 17.52
C ILE A 312 6.98 17.94 18.66
N GLU A 313 6.24 19.00 19.01
CA GLU A 313 5.18 18.95 20.02
C GLU A 313 4.05 17.99 19.61
N LYS A 314 3.59 18.06 18.35
CA LYS A 314 2.61 17.11 17.80
C LYS A 314 3.11 15.66 17.90
N ILE A 315 4.34 15.37 17.50
CA ILE A 315 4.93 14.02 17.54
C ILE A 315 4.96 13.49 18.98
N LYS A 316 5.48 14.28 19.93
CA LYS A 316 5.61 13.87 21.34
C LYS A 316 4.26 13.63 22.02
N LYS A 317 3.23 14.42 21.65
CA LYS A 317 1.87 14.25 22.17
C LYS A 317 1.19 13.00 21.59
N LEU A 318 1.32 12.79 20.28
CA LEU A 318 0.52 11.80 19.55
C LEU A 318 1.10 10.39 19.61
N VAL A 319 2.34 10.21 19.17
CA VAL A 319 2.91 8.88 18.85
C VAL A 319 2.93 7.90 20.04
N PRO A 320 3.13 8.33 21.29
CA PRO A 320 3.07 7.41 22.43
C PRO A 320 1.70 6.76 22.63
N LEU A 321 0.61 7.45 22.31
CA LEU A 321 -0.76 6.96 22.48
C LEU A 321 -1.12 5.89 21.44
N THR A 322 -0.56 6.02 20.24
CA THR A 322 -1.00 5.26 19.08
C THR A 322 -0.57 3.80 19.10
N ARG A 323 0.44 3.41 19.92
CA ARG A 323 0.77 1.98 20.15
C ARG A 323 -0.39 1.25 20.82
N ALA A 324 -0.88 1.81 21.92
CA ALA A 324 -1.97 1.22 22.70
C ALA A 324 -3.27 1.16 21.87
N ASN A 325 -3.54 2.20 21.09
CA ASN A 325 -4.74 2.25 20.25
C ASN A 325 -4.69 1.24 19.09
N TYR A 326 -3.51 0.98 18.52
CA TYR A 326 -3.37 -0.07 17.51
C TYR A 326 -3.61 -1.47 18.10
N SER A 327 -3.03 -1.76 19.27
CA SER A 327 -3.31 -3.00 20.01
C SER A 327 -4.80 -3.14 20.37
N LEU A 328 -5.44 -2.05 20.77
CA LEU A 328 -6.87 -2.03 21.07
C LEU A 328 -7.71 -2.36 19.82
N ALA A 329 -7.37 -1.82 18.65
CA ALA A 329 -8.07 -2.12 17.40
C ALA A 329 -8.03 -3.62 17.08
N ILE A 330 -6.87 -4.26 17.27
CA ILE A 330 -6.69 -5.71 17.10
C ILE A 330 -7.56 -6.48 18.10
N GLN A 331 -7.53 -6.10 19.38
CA GLN A 331 -8.31 -6.75 20.44
C GLN A 331 -9.82 -6.65 20.21
N LEU A 332 -10.29 -5.52 19.67
CA LEU A 332 -11.70 -5.27 19.36
C LEU A 332 -12.16 -5.88 18.02
N GLY A 333 -11.26 -6.54 17.30
CA GLY A 333 -11.56 -7.24 16.04
C GLY A 333 -11.84 -6.31 14.86
N VAL A 334 -11.21 -5.13 14.81
CA VAL A 334 -11.27 -4.25 13.63
C VAL A 334 -10.54 -4.91 12.46
N SER A 335 -11.13 -4.89 11.27
CA SER A 335 -10.46 -5.34 10.04
C SER A 335 -9.25 -4.46 9.74
N ILE A 336 -8.08 -5.07 9.55
CA ILE A 336 -6.82 -4.35 9.36
C ILE A 336 -6.15 -4.81 8.06
N ALA A 337 -5.64 -3.84 7.32
CA ALA A 337 -4.67 -4.05 6.25
C ALA A 337 -3.39 -3.28 6.56
N LEU A 338 -2.23 -3.80 6.15
CA LEU A 338 -0.95 -3.16 6.44
C LEU A 338 -0.56 -2.16 5.36
N GLY A 339 -0.01 -1.03 5.79
CA GLY A 339 0.61 -0.03 4.92
C GLY A 339 1.51 0.87 5.75
N THR A 340 2.54 1.45 5.16
CA THR A 340 3.67 2.00 5.93
C THR A 340 3.71 3.51 6.00
N ASP A 341 3.09 4.18 5.04
CA ASP A 341 3.31 5.59 4.69
C ASP A 341 4.79 5.85 4.31
N THR A 342 5.33 4.94 3.48
CA THR A 342 6.67 5.07 2.88
C THR A 342 6.67 6.13 1.80
N PHE A 343 7.55 7.13 1.92
CA PHE A 343 7.67 8.22 0.94
C PHE A 343 9.11 8.60 0.53
N SER A 344 10.14 8.10 1.22
CA SER A 344 11.52 8.51 0.97
C SER A 344 12.17 7.71 -0.16
N SER A 345 12.91 8.40 -1.03
CA SER A 345 13.74 7.79 -2.06
C SER A 345 15.21 7.62 -1.63
N LEU A 346 15.59 8.02 -0.41
CA LEU A 346 16.95 7.81 0.13
C LEU A 346 17.09 6.39 0.71
N PRO A 347 17.90 5.49 0.13
CA PRO A 347 18.01 4.09 0.57
C PRO A 347 18.29 3.89 2.07
N GLU A 348 19.09 4.78 2.65
CA GLU A 348 19.46 4.74 4.07
C GLU A 348 18.33 5.17 5.01
N HIS A 349 17.35 5.94 4.53
CA HIS A 349 16.28 6.47 5.36
C HIS A 349 15.34 5.36 5.87
N PRO A 350 14.82 5.41 7.12
CA PRO A 350 13.96 4.36 7.67
C PRO A 350 12.67 4.11 6.86
N ILE A 351 12.00 5.18 6.41
CA ILE A 351 10.80 5.15 5.55
C ILE A 351 11.15 5.16 4.05
N SER A 352 12.24 4.50 3.66
CA SER A 352 12.61 4.34 2.26
C SER A 352 11.79 3.24 1.59
N HIS A 353 11.50 3.42 0.30
CA HIS A 353 11.05 2.34 -0.57
C HIS A 353 12.01 1.14 -0.50
N GLY A 354 11.46 -0.05 -0.33
CA GLY A 354 12.19 -1.30 -0.07
C GLY A 354 12.31 -1.69 1.41
N LYS A 355 11.93 -0.81 2.35
CA LYS A 355 11.87 -1.11 3.81
C LYS A 355 10.43 -1.28 4.31
N ASN A 356 9.48 -1.43 3.39
CA ASN A 356 8.05 -1.49 3.65
C ASN A 356 7.67 -2.61 4.64
N ALA A 357 8.46 -3.69 4.71
CA ALA A 357 8.17 -4.83 5.58
C ALA A 357 8.30 -4.54 7.09
N MET A 358 8.84 -3.37 7.50
CA MET A 358 8.87 -2.99 8.91
C MET A 358 7.48 -2.87 9.54
N GLU A 359 6.43 -2.61 8.76
CA GLU A 359 5.05 -2.61 9.27
C GLU A 359 4.63 -3.98 9.84
N LEU A 360 5.17 -5.09 9.33
CA LEU A 360 4.89 -6.44 9.83
C LEU A 360 5.45 -6.62 11.24
N HIS A 361 6.66 -6.14 11.50
CA HIS A 361 7.29 -6.14 12.83
C HIS A 361 6.42 -5.39 13.84
N TYR A 362 5.91 -4.22 13.45
CA TYR A 362 5.05 -3.42 14.31
C TYR A 362 3.68 -4.04 14.54
N ALA A 363 3.11 -4.74 13.55
CA ALA A 363 1.87 -5.49 13.71
C ALA A 363 2.04 -6.65 14.71
N ALA A 364 3.18 -7.35 14.69
CA ALA A 364 3.51 -8.37 15.69
C ALA A 364 3.62 -7.78 17.10
N ASN A 365 4.36 -6.67 17.26
CA ASN A 365 4.47 -5.97 18.54
C ASN A 365 3.13 -5.46 19.06
N ALA A 366 2.18 -5.13 18.17
CA ALA A 366 0.84 -4.71 18.54
C ALA A 366 -0.07 -5.88 18.97
N GLY A 367 0.33 -7.13 18.71
CA GLY A 367 -0.34 -8.34 19.19
C GLY A 367 -0.99 -9.20 18.09
N MET A 368 -0.74 -8.94 16.81
CA MET A 368 -1.18 -9.86 15.75
C MET A 368 -0.33 -11.14 15.73
N SER A 369 -0.96 -12.28 15.50
CA SER A 369 -0.23 -13.52 15.18
C SER A 369 0.39 -13.43 13.78
N PRO A 370 1.46 -14.19 13.49
CA PRO A 370 2.07 -14.20 12.16
C PRO A 370 1.09 -14.46 11.01
N LEU A 371 0.10 -15.36 11.20
CA LEU A 371 -0.91 -15.63 10.19
C LEU A 371 -1.87 -14.44 9.98
N GLN A 372 -2.26 -13.74 11.06
CA GLN A 372 -3.05 -12.50 10.95
C GLN A 372 -2.27 -11.40 10.22
N ILE A 373 -0.96 -11.27 10.47
CA ILE A 373 -0.11 -10.29 9.79
C ILE A 373 -0.04 -10.61 8.30
N ILE A 374 0.22 -11.88 7.94
CA ILE A 374 0.26 -12.31 6.54
C ILE A 374 -1.08 -12.03 5.86
N GLU A 375 -2.21 -12.32 6.49
CA GLU A 375 -3.52 -12.00 5.93
C GLU A 375 -3.71 -10.50 5.71
N ALA A 376 -3.32 -9.68 6.69
CA ALA A 376 -3.40 -8.22 6.64
C ALA A 376 -2.48 -7.58 5.58
N CYS A 377 -1.40 -8.25 5.14
CA CYS A 377 -0.53 -7.78 4.07
C CYS A 377 -0.64 -8.57 2.76
N THR A 378 -1.61 -9.48 2.63
CA THR A 378 -1.87 -10.23 1.39
C THR A 378 -3.35 -10.25 1.02
N ALA A 379 -4.19 -10.93 1.79
CA ALA A 379 -5.58 -11.23 1.44
C ALA A 379 -6.57 -10.08 1.70
N THR A 380 -6.38 -9.31 2.77
CA THR A 380 -7.23 -8.15 3.12
C THR A 380 -6.98 -6.91 2.23
N PRO A 381 -5.74 -6.56 1.85
CA PRO A 381 -5.42 -5.37 1.05
C PRO A 381 -6.27 -5.12 -0.20
N PRO A 382 -6.60 -6.10 -1.07
CA PRO A 382 -7.47 -5.84 -2.22
C PRO A 382 -8.84 -5.26 -1.84
N GLU A 383 -9.37 -5.63 -0.66
CA GLU A 383 -10.71 -5.24 -0.19
C GLU A 383 -10.85 -3.70 -0.03
N VAL A 384 -9.74 -3.00 0.22
CA VAL A 384 -9.73 -1.53 0.36
C VAL A 384 -10.09 -0.80 -0.93
N LEU A 385 -10.03 -1.48 -2.09
CA LEU A 385 -10.32 -0.92 -3.42
C LEU A 385 -11.79 -1.11 -3.84
N GLY A 386 -12.60 -1.82 -3.04
CA GLY A 386 -14.00 -2.09 -3.34
C GLY A 386 -14.19 -2.75 -4.71
N LYS A 387 -14.99 -2.15 -5.59
CA LYS A 387 -15.30 -2.75 -6.91
C LYS A 387 -14.11 -2.78 -7.88
N HIS A 388 -13.03 -2.07 -7.59
CA HIS A 388 -11.78 -2.11 -8.37
C HIS A 388 -10.78 -3.14 -7.85
N ALA A 389 -11.13 -3.89 -6.80
CA ALA A 389 -10.28 -4.94 -6.24
C ALA A 389 -9.97 -6.01 -7.30
N PRO A 390 -8.69 -6.37 -7.51
CA PRO A 390 -8.33 -7.56 -8.27
C PRO A 390 -8.70 -8.83 -7.49
N LEU A 391 -8.78 -9.97 -8.18
CA LEU A 391 -8.70 -11.28 -7.53
C LEU A 391 -7.22 -11.57 -7.26
N ALA A 392 -6.64 -10.98 -6.22
CA ALA A 392 -5.23 -11.11 -5.88
C ALA A 392 -5.05 -11.26 -4.35
N GLY A 393 -3.80 -11.38 -3.91
CA GLY A 393 -3.47 -11.41 -2.49
C GLY A 393 -3.70 -12.76 -1.80
N GLN A 394 -4.10 -13.79 -2.55
CA GLN A 394 -4.27 -15.15 -2.05
C GLN A 394 -3.74 -16.16 -3.06
N LEU A 395 -3.17 -17.26 -2.57
CA LEU A 395 -2.91 -18.43 -3.39
C LEU A 395 -4.20 -19.23 -3.48
N LYS A 396 -4.99 -18.94 -4.51
CA LYS A 396 -6.33 -19.52 -4.71
C LYS A 396 -6.65 -19.61 -6.19
N GLU A 397 -7.35 -20.66 -6.60
CA GLU A 397 -7.77 -20.82 -8.00
C GLU A 397 -8.48 -19.56 -8.53
N GLY A 398 -8.11 -19.16 -9.74
CA GLY A 398 -8.62 -17.98 -10.44
C GLY A 398 -7.93 -16.67 -10.06
N TYR A 399 -7.18 -16.62 -8.95
CA TYR A 399 -6.49 -15.40 -8.50
C TYR A 399 -5.24 -15.14 -9.35
N ASP A 400 -4.78 -13.90 -9.35
CA ASP A 400 -3.56 -13.47 -10.01
C ASP A 400 -2.34 -14.18 -9.38
N ALA A 401 -1.44 -14.69 -10.21
CA ALA A 401 -0.24 -15.42 -9.77
C ALA A 401 0.88 -14.46 -9.35
N ASP A 402 0.59 -13.65 -8.33
CA ASP A 402 1.53 -12.74 -7.67
C ASP A 402 2.01 -13.41 -6.37
N MET A 403 3.26 -13.88 -6.37
CA MET A 403 3.76 -14.81 -5.35
C MET A 403 5.22 -14.52 -5.02
N ILE A 404 5.63 -14.86 -3.81
CA ILE A 404 7.02 -14.79 -3.37
C ILE A 404 7.45 -16.09 -2.73
N ALA A 405 8.74 -16.41 -2.87
CA ALA A 405 9.37 -17.47 -2.11
C ALA A 405 10.31 -16.92 -1.03
N VAL A 406 10.25 -17.49 0.16
CA VAL A 406 10.99 -17.05 1.34
C VAL A 406 11.93 -18.17 1.81
N THR A 407 13.11 -17.80 2.33
CA THR A 407 14.13 -18.75 2.80
C THR A 407 13.66 -19.61 3.97
N THR A 408 12.87 -19.06 4.89
CA THR A 408 12.33 -19.74 6.06
C THR A 408 10.88 -19.31 6.34
N SER A 409 10.18 -20.08 7.17
CA SER A 409 8.78 -19.85 7.53
C SER A 409 8.57 -18.53 8.28
N PRO A 410 7.78 -17.58 7.74
CA PRO A 410 7.40 -16.36 8.45
C PRO A 410 6.37 -16.61 9.56
N LEU A 411 5.88 -17.85 9.72
CA LEU A 411 4.98 -18.22 10.81
C LEU A 411 5.72 -18.43 12.14
N ASP A 412 7.02 -18.72 12.08
CA ASP A 412 7.88 -18.90 13.26
C ASP A 412 8.52 -17.58 13.68
N ASP A 413 8.90 -16.74 12.71
CA ASP A 413 9.42 -15.39 12.90
C ASP A 413 9.03 -14.50 11.72
N ILE A 414 8.15 -13.54 11.96
CA ILE A 414 7.66 -12.63 10.92
C ILE A 414 8.76 -11.70 10.39
N ASP A 415 9.80 -11.43 11.20
CA ASP A 415 10.86 -10.50 10.87
C ASP A 415 11.76 -11.03 9.74
N VAL A 416 11.65 -12.32 9.38
CA VAL A 416 12.27 -12.88 8.17
C VAL A 416 11.89 -12.07 6.92
N LEU A 417 10.66 -11.55 6.85
CA LEU A 417 10.15 -10.76 5.72
C LEU A 417 10.71 -9.33 5.69
N THR A 418 11.29 -8.84 6.78
CA THR A 418 11.87 -7.48 6.87
C THR A 418 13.20 -7.34 6.12
N ASN A 419 13.87 -8.47 5.83
CA ASN A 419 15.11 -8.50 5.08
C ASN A 419 14.86 -8.99 3.64
N PRO A 420 14.98 -8.13 2.61
CA PRO A 420 14.80 -8.51 1.21
C PRO A 420 15.68 -9.66 0.73
N GLU A 421 16.83 -9.93 1.37
CA GLU A 421 17.69 -11.07 1.03
C GLU A 421 17.05 -12.42 1.31
N ASN A 422 16.06 -12.48 2.20
CA ASN A 422 15.27 -13.69 2.45
C ASN A 422 14.20 -13.94 1.37
N ILE A 423 13.92 -12.96 0.51
CA ILE A 423 12.99 -13.09 -0.62
C ILE A 423 13.75 -13.61 -1.84
N THR A 424 13.66 -14.91 -2.08
CA THR A 424 14.48 -15.61 -3.09
C THR A 424 13.91 -15.53 -4.49
N HIS A 425 12.58 -15.52 -4.60
CA HIS A 425 11.86 -15.48 -5.87
C HIS A 425 10.67 -14.53 -5.78
N ILE A 426 10.41 -13.80 -6.87
CA ILE A 426 9.24 -12.94 -7.00
C ILE A 426 8.58 -13.21 -8.36
N TRP A 427 7.35 -13.71 -8.33
CA TRP A 427 6.49 -13.86 -9.50
C TRP A 427 5.44 -12.74 -9.51
N LYS A 428 5.23 -12.13 -10.67
CA LYS A 428 4.11 -11.21 -10.90
C LYS A 428 3.39 -11.59 -12.19
N GLY A 429 2.08 -11.79 -12.11
CA GLY A 429 1.28 -12.34 -13.21
C GLY A 429 1.84 -13.67 -13.72
N GLY A 430 2.34 -14.52 -12.82
CA GLY A 430 2.95 -15.81 -13.13
C GLY A 430 4.35 -15.74 -13.76
N LYS A 431 4.87 -14.55 -14.05
CA LYS A 431 6.22 -14.37 -14.60
C LYS A 431 7.23 -14.18 -13.48
N LEU A 432 8.28 -14.99 -13.46
CA LEU A 432 9.41 -14.82 -12.56
C LEU A 432 10.19 -13.53 -12.93
N LEU A 433 10.22 -12.56 -12.02
CA LEU A 433 10.88 -11.27 -12.22
C LEU A 433 12.19 -11.15 -11.46
N VAL A 434 12.28 -11.77 -10.29
CA VAL A 434 13.48 -11.79 -9.43
C VAL A 434 13.77 -13.23 -9.04
N TYR A 435 15.04 -13.62 -9.16
CA TYR A 435 15.58 -14.89 -8.71
C TYR A 435 16.97 -14.65 -8.12
N LYS A 436 17.15 -15.01 -6.84
CA LYS A 436 18.44 -14.99 -6.15
C LYS A 436 18.92 -16.43 -6.06
N SER A 437 19.96 -16.78 -6.82
CA SER A 437 20.64 -18.07 -6.65
C SER A 437 21.36 -18.04 -5.31
N SER A 438 20.98 -18.96 -4.42
CA SER A 438 21.70 -19.24 -3.17
C SER A 438 23.17 -19.54 -3.40
#